data_AF-A0A7W4I8N1-F1
#
_entry.id   AF-A0A7W4I8N1-F1
#
_cell.length_a   1.000
_cell.length_b   1.000
_cell.length_c   1.000
_cell.angle_alpha   90.00
_cell.angle_beta   90.00
_cell.angle_gamma   90.00
#
_symmetry.space_group_name_H-M   'P 1'
#
loop_
_entity.id
_entity.type
_entity.pdbx_description
1 polymer ?
#
loop_
_entity_poly.entity_id
_entity_poly.type
_entity_poly.pdbx_seq_one_letter_code
_entity_poly.pdbx_strand_id
1 'polypeptide(L)'
;MIDIVQAADHLESASSVRDLVSLYTKHLDNIGEFHYAFGRFDRFRKRPHDIIHVSYPEEWVAHYTDRGYISDDPTISRSTHAETPYLWRQLDDLRPAQRAIFAGLSDFGIRDGYTIPMHAPDGMVFVASFALRRAALSSAERLAIMTLTTQFYFRYRALSPAAPSARIALSGREAECLCWAAQGKSSWETGMILGITESTVNFHVKNALAKLQCNNRIVGVVRAICLGLISP
;
A
#
# COMPACT_ATOMS: atom_id res chain seq x y z
N MET A 1 -23.99 -20.33 2.49
CA MET A 1 -23.53 -19.18 1.67
C MET A 1 -23.37 -18.03 2.64
N ILE A 2 -22.18 -17.43 2.74
CA ILE A 2 -21.98 -16.26 3.61
C ILE A 2 -22.88 -15.13 3.13
N ASP A 3 -23.62 -14.54 4.07
CA ASP A 3 -24.26 -13.25 3.83
C ASP A 3 -23.18 -12.16 3.88
N ILE A 4 -22.68 -11.78 2.70
CA ILE A 4 -21.61 -10.78 2.54
C ILE A 4 -22.04 -9.43 3.12
N VAL A 5 -23.33 -9.07 3.02
CA VAL A 5 -23.84 -7.80 3.53
C VAL A 5 -23.79 -7.81 5.05
N GLN A 6 -24.33 -8.85 5.68
CA GLN A 6 -24.26 -8.99 7.13
C GLN A 6 -22.81 -9.02 7.65
N ALA A 7 -21.91 -9.70 6.94
CA ALA A 7 -20.50 -9.76 7.31
C ALA A 7 -19.82 -8.38 7.18
N ALA A 8 -20.14 -7.61 6.14
CA ALA A 8 -19.64 -6.24 5.97
C ALA A 8 -20.16 -5.30 7.06
N ASP A 9 -21.45 -5.34 7.38
CA ASP A 9 -22.05 -4.54 8.47
C ASP A 9 -21.39 -4.88 9.82
N HIS A 10 -21.08 -6.16 10.04
CA HIS A 10 -20.40 -6.59 11.26
C HIS A 10 -18.97 -6.04 11.35
N LEU A 11 -18.24 -5.93 10.23
CA LEU A 11 -16.94 -5.26 10.23
C LEU A 11 -17.07 -3.76 10.55
N GLU A 12 -18.15 -3.12 10.09
CA GLU A 12 -18.38 -1.69 10.35
C GLU A 12 -18.61 -1.37 11.82
N SER A 13 -19.24 -2.30 12.56
CA SER A 13 -19.51 -2.13 13.98
C SER A 13 -18.28 -2.28 14.87
N ALA A 14 -17.15 -2.75 14.34
CA ALA A 14 -15.92 -2.97 15.09
C ALA A 14 -15.46 -1.70 15.82
N SER A 15 -15.17 -1.80 17.12
CA SER A 15 -14.86 -0.65 17.98
C SER A 15 -13.37 -0.33 18.09
N SER A 16 -12.50 -1.26 17.67
CA SER A 16 -11.05 -1.13 17.71
C SER A 16 -10.40 -1.93 16.59
N VAL A 17 -9.13 -1.65 16.27
CA VAL A 17 -8.38 -2.42 15.25
C VAL A 17 -8.28 -3.90 15.63
N ARG A 18 -8.09 -4.22 16.92
CA ARG A 18 -8.02 -5.61 17.40
C ARG A 18 -9.33 -6.36 17.15
N ASP A 19 -10.45 -5.72 17.50
CA ASP A 19 -11.79 -6.24 17.27
C ASP A 19 -12.06 -6.45 15.78
N LEU A 20 -11.73 -5.44 14.97
CA LEU A 20 -11.86 -5.50 13.51
C LEU A 20 -11.07 -6.65 12.89
N VAL A 21 -9.81 -6.86 13.32
CA VAL A 21 -8.99 -8.00 12.87
C VAL A 21 -9.67 -9.32 13.23
N SER A 22 -10.13 -9.47 14.48
CA SER A 22 -10.79 -10.70 14.94
C SER A 22 -12.08 -11.01 14.15
N LEU A 23 -12.88 -10.00 13.82
CA LEU A 23 -14.10 -10.18 13.03
C LEU A 23 -13.78 -10.55 11.58
N TYR A 24 -12.77 -9.90 11.01
CA TYR A 24 -12.36 -10.14 9.63
C TYR A 24 -11.79 -11.54 9.43
N THR A 25 -10.87 -11.98 10.30
CA THR A 25 -10.33 -13.35 10.23
C THR A 25 -11.43 -14.39 10.37
N LYS A 26 -12.36 -14.21 11.32
CA LYS A 26 -13.52 -15.09 11.49
C LYS A 26 -14.36 -15.21 10.21
N HIS A 27 -14.62 -14.10 9.51
CA HIS A 27 -15.38 -14.14 8.26
C HIS A 27 -14.59 -14.77 7.11
N LEU A 28 -13.28 -14.52 7.02
CA LEU A 28 -12.41 -15.16 6.03
C LEU A 28 -12.35 -16.67 6.21
N ASP A 29 -12.21 -17.15 7.46
CA ASP A 29 -12.13 -18.57 7.78
C ASP A 29 -13.42 -19.32 7.40
N ASN A 30 -14.57 -18.63 7.40
CA ASN A 30 -15.85 -19.18 6.92
C ASN A 30 -15.93 -19.28 5.39
N ILE A 31 -15.10 -18.55 4.62
CA ILE A 31 -15.07 -18.61 3.15
C ILE A 31 -14.33 -19.87 2.70
N GLY A 32 -13.21 -20.17 3.35
CA GLY A 32 -12.56 -21.46 3.19
C GLY A 32 -11.11 -21.48 3.66
N GLU A 33 -10.44 -22.58 3.36
CA GLU A 33 -9.09 -22.83 3.87
C GLU A 33 -8.01 -22.15 3.02
N PHE A 34 -7.43 -21.09 3.56
CA PHE A 34 -6.27 -20.39 3.01
C PHE A 34 -5.50 -19.67 4.12
N HIS A 35 -4.20 -19.47 3.91
CA HIS A 35 -3.42 -18.56 4.76
C HIS A 35 -3.56 -17.14 4.22
N TYR A 36 -3.37 -16.15 5.06
CA TYR A 36 -3.47 -14.76 4.67
C TYR A 36 -2.54 -13.88 5.49
N ALA A 37 -2.09 -12.81 4.85
CA ALA A 37 -1.34 -11.75 5.49
C ALA A 37 -1.86 -10.42 4.98
N PHE A 38 -2.00 -9.44 5.87
CA PHE A 38 -2.36 -8.09 5.47
C PHE A 38 -1.61 -7.04 6.29
N GLY A 39 -1.28 -5.95 5.61
CA GLY A 39 -0.43 -4.90 6.15
C GLY A 39 -0.30 -3.70 5.22
N ARG A 40 0.43 -2.69 5.68
CA ARG A 40 0.71 -1.46 4.93
C ARG A 40 2.17 -1.41 4.54
N PHE A 41 2.43 -0.97 3.31
CA PHE A 41 3.76 -0.86 2.72
C PHE A 41 3.97 0.52 2.14
N ASP A 42 5.18 1.05 2.28
CA ASP A 42 5.59 2.26 1.55
C ASP A 42 5.77 1.90 0.07
N ARG A 43 4.96 2.52 -0.80
CA ARG A 43 4.95 2.24 -2.25
C ARG A 43 6.33 2.44 -2.89
N PHE A 44 7.06 3.46 -2.43
CA PHE A 44 8.30 3.91 -3.08
C PHE A 44 9.52 3.24 -2.47
N ARG A 45 9.49 2.95 -1.17
CA ARG A 45 10.59 2.27 -0.47
C ARG A 45 10.47 0.76 -0.48
N LYS A 46 9.31 0.21 -0.83
CA LYS A 46 8.99 -1.23 -0.76
C LYS A 46 9.30 -1.84 0.62
N ARG A 47 9.08 -1.07 1.68
CA ARG A 47 9.28 -1.52 3.07
C ARG A 47 7.95 -1.65 3.78
N PRO A 48 7.78 -2.67 4.63
CA PRO A 48 6.61 -2.74 5.51
C PRO A 48 6.62 -1.50 6.41
N HIS A 49 5.48 -0.81 6.43
CA HIS A 49 5.20 0.20 7.44
C HIS A 49 4.66 -0.54 8.68
N ASP A 50 3.57 -1.31 8.50
CA ASP A 50 2.94 -2.11 9.54
C ASP A 50 2.50 -3.46 8.98
N ILE A 51 2.80 -4.55 9.69
CA ILE A 51 2.18 -5.86 9.46
C ILE A 51 1.01 -5.97 10.45
N ILE A 52 -0.22 -6.06 9.95
CA ILE A 52 -1.42 -6.05 10.79
C ILE A 52 -1.76 -7.47 11.26
N HIS A 53 -1.68 -8.45 10.36
CA HIS A 53 -1.95 -9.85 10.67
C HIS A 53 -1.28 -10.80 9.68
N VAL A 54 -0.89 -11.98 10.16
CA VAL A 54 -0.32 -13.08 9.37
C VAL A 54 -0.85 -14.40 9.96
N SER A 55 -1.41 -15.27 9.12
CA SER A 55 -1.93 -16.58 9.52
C SER A 55 -1.12 -17.76 8.97
N TYR A 56 0.04 -17.50 8.33
CA TYR A 56 0.95 -18.53 7.85
C TYR A 56 1.57 -19.33 9.01
N PRO A 57 2.00 -20.58 8.78
CA PRO A 57 2.72 -21.36 9.79
C PRO A 57 3.94 -20.60 10.32
N GLU A 58 4.19 -20.68 11.63
CA GLU A 58 5.28 -19.93 12.29
C GLU A 58 6.65 -20.22 11.66
N GLU A 59 6.90 -21.47 11.28
CA GLU A 59 8.13 -21.88 10.59
C GLU A 59 8.34 -21.14 9.27
N TRP A 60 7.26 -20.95 8.50
CA TRP A 60 7.32 -20.19 7.26
C TRP A 60 7.55 -18.71 7.52
N VAL A 61 6.88 -18.14 8.54
CA VAL A 61 7.06 -16.74 8.93
C VAL A 61 8.51 -16.48 9.33
N ALA A 62 9.09 -17.33 10.17
CA ALA A 62 10.49 -17.24 10.59
C ALA A 62 11.44 -17.34 9.39
N HIS A 63 11.24 -18.34 8.52
CA HIS A 63 12.06 -18.51 7.31
C HIS A 63 11.98 -17.28 6.39
N TYR A 64 10.78 -16.73 6.19
CA TYR A 64 10.53 -15.57 5.35
C TYR A 64 11.22 -14.31 5.91
N THR A 65 11.16 -14.12 7.24
CA THR A 65 11.81 -13.00 7.92
C THR A 65 13.34 -13.13 7.88
N ASP A 66 13.90 -14.28 8.22
CA ASP A 66 15.36 -14.51 8.26
C ASP A 66 16.02 -14.31 6.90
N ARG A 67 15.33 -14.68 5.83
CA ARG A 67 15.79 -14.50 4.45
C ARG A 67 15.54 -13.11 3.88
N GLY A 68 14.81 -12.25 4.60
CA GLY A 68 14.46 -10.91 4.14
C GLY A 68 13.59 -10.90 2.88
N TYR A 69 12.77 -11.94 2.67
CA TYR A 69 12.03 -12.15 1.43
C TYR A 69 11.09 -11.00 1.05
N ILE A 70 10.66 -10.19 2.02
CA ILE A 70 9.79 -9.03 1.78
C ILE A 70 10.33 -8.08 0.70
N SER A 71 11.66 -7.95 0.57
CA SER A 71 12.29 -7.04 -0.41
C SER A 71 12.22 -7.59 -1.83
N ASP A 72 12.18 -8.91 -1.97
CA ASP A 72 12.15 -9.60 -3.26
C ASP A 72 10.76 -10.11 -3.63
N ASP A 73 9.83 -10.15 -2.66
CA ASP A 73 8.49 -10.70 -2.83
C ASP A 73 7.77 -10.08 -4.03
N PRO A 74 7.47 -10.89 -5.07
CA PRO A 74 6.83 -10.39 -6.27
C PRO A 74 5.38 -9.97 -6.05
N THR A 75 4.69 -10.49 -5.02
CA THR A 75 3.36 -10.02 -4.62
C THR A 75 3.45 -8.61 -4.02
N ILE A 76 4.46 -8.31 -3.22
CA ILE A 76 4.67 -6.94 -2.71
C ILE A 76 5.06 -6.00 -3.84
N SER A 77 6.01 -6.41 -4.69
CA SER A 77 6.44 -5.57 -5.82
C SER A 77 5.29 -5.31 -6.80
N ARG A 78 4.48 -6.32 -7.16
CA ARG A 78 3.32 -6.14 -8.05
C ARG A 78 2.28 -5.19 -7.44
N SER A 79 2.02 -5.31 -6.13
CA SER A 79 1.04 -4.48 -5.41
C SER A 79 1.35 -2.98 -5.42
N THR A 80 2.62 -2.59 -5.63
CA THR A 80 2.99 -1.17 -5.74
C THR A 80 2.43 -0.46 -6.99
N HIS A 81 1.97 -1.22 -8.00
CA HIS A 81 1.45 -0.67 -9.26
C HIS A 81 0.16 -1.32 -9.75
N ALA A 82 -0.25 -2.47 -9.21
CA ALA A 82 -1.47 -3.15 -9.63
C ALA A 82 -2.71 -2.34 -9.26
N GLU A 83 -3.57 -2.05 -10.24
CA GLU A 83 -4.80 -1.26 -10.05
C GLU A 83 -5.98 -2.09 -9.55
N THR A 84 -5.91 -3.41 -9.70
CA THR A 84 -6.97 -4.35 -9.37
C THR A 84 -6.42 -5.57 -8.64
N PRO A 85 -7.28 -6.33 -7.95
CA PRO A 85 -6.88 -7.60 -7.39
C PRO A 85 -6.37 -8.56 -8.45
N TYR A 86 -5.35 -9.35 -8.12
CA TYR A 86 -4.70 -10.25 -9.06
C TYR A 86 -4.40 -11.61 -8.42
N LEU A 87 -4.27 -12.62 -9.27
CA LEU A 87 -3.90 -13.98 -8.88
C LEU A 87 -2.38 -14.14 -8.99
N TRP A 88 -1.78 -14.94 -8.11
CA TRP A 88 -0.33 -15.17 -8.12
C TRP A 88 0.14 -15.86 -9.40
N ARG A 89 -0.71 -16.71 -9.99
CA ARG A 89 -0.44 -17.30 -11.32
C ARG A 89 -0.25 -16.29 -12.46
N GLN A 90 -0.64 -15.02 -12.26
CA GLN A 90 -0.46 -13.93 -13.24
C GLN A 90 0.88 -13.20 -13.03
N LEU A 91 1.72 -13.67 -12.11
CA LEU A 91 3.08 -13.17 -11.91
C LEU A 91 4.02 -13.90 -12.86
N ASP A 92 4.32 -13.24 -13.98
CA ASP A 92 5.24 -13.73 -14.99
C ASP A 92 6.69 -13.25 -14.73
N ASP A 93 7.65 -13.84 -15.43
CA ASP A 93 9.07 -13.41 -15.45
C ASP A 93 9.77 -13.35 -14.08
N LEU A 94 9.43 -14.28 -13.19
CA LEU A 94 9.99 -14.35 -11.84
C LEU A 94 11.50 -14.64 -11.83
N ARG A 95 12.26 -13.76 -11.17
CA ARG A 95 13.69 -13.95 -10.90
C ARG A 95 13.92 -15.22 -10.08
N PRO A 96 15.12 -15.85 -10.14
CA PRO A 96 15.43 -17.04 -9.34
C PRO A 96 15.12 -16.87 -7.84
N ALA A 97 15.46 -15.72 -7.25
CA ALA A 97 15.16 -15.42 -5.85
C ALA A 97 13.64 -15.38 -5.57
N GLN A 98 12.84 -14.90 -6.51
CA GLN A 98 11.38 -14.83 -6.38
C GLN A 98 10.73 -16.20 -6.53
N ARG A 99 11.25 -17.04 -7.44
CA ARG A 99 10.82 -18.42 -7.59
C ARG A 99 11.07 -19.25 -6.33
N ALA A 100 12.17 -18.99 -5.61
CA ALA A 100 12.48 -19.66 -4.36
C ALA A 100 11.41 -19.43 -3.28
N ILE A 101 10.79 -18.25 -3.24
CA ILE A 101 9.69 -17.94 -2.32
C ILE A 101 8.50 -18.86 -2.58
N PHE A 102 8.05 -18.97 -3.83
CA PHE A 102 6.91 -19.84 -4.20
C PHE A 102 7.22 -21.33 -4.11
N ALA A 103 8.47 -21.72 -4.36
CA ALA A 103 8.91 -23.10 -4.16
C ALA A 103 8.77 -23.49 -2.68
N GLY A 104 9.26 -22.65 -1.75
CA GLY A 104 9.11 -22.90 -0.31
C GLY A 104 7.65 -22.94 0.15
N LEU A 105 6.77 -22.09 -0.42
CA LEU A 105 5.33 -22.12 -0.14
C LEU A 105 4.67 -23.43 -0.57
N SER A 106 5.17 -24.06 -1.64
CA SER A 106 4.63 -25.33 -2.16
C SER A 106 4.80 -26.48 -1.16
N ASP A 107 5.87 -26.45 -0.35
CA ASP A 107 6.10 -27.43 0.73
C ASP A 107 5.01 -27.36 1.82
N PHE A 108 4.37 -26.19 1.98
CA PHE A 108 3.22 -25.98 2.87
C PHE A 108 1.86 -26.22 2.17
N GLY A 109 1.88 -26.81 0.97
CA GLY A 109 0.69 -27.14 0.20
C GLY A 109 0.03 -25.94 -0.49
N ILE A 110 0.69 -24.78 -0.52
CA ILE A 110 0.17 -23.57 -1.17
C ILE A 110 0.42 -23.67 -2.67
N ARG A 111 -0.63 -23.48 -3.48
CA ARG A 111 -0.61 -23.75 -4.92
C ARG A 111 -0.88 -22.52 -5.79
N ASP A 112 -1.62 -21.55 -5.28
CA ASP A 112 -1.92 -20.28 -5.94
C ASP A 112 -2.15 -19.23 -4.85
N GLY A 113 -2.43 -18.00 -5.25
CA GLY A 113 -2.85 -16.98 -4.32
C GLY A 113 -3.64 -15.87 -4.98
N TYR A 114 -4.21 -15.02 -4.13
CA TYR A 114 -4.99 -13.86 -4.52
C TYR A 114 -4.53 -12.67 -3.70
N THR A 115 -4.28 -11.54 -4.33
CA THR A 115 -3.80 -10.34 -3.63
C THR A 115 -4.64 -9.13 -4.02
N ILE A 116 -5.05 -8.37 -3.01
CA ILE A 116 -5.83 -7.15 -3.12
C ILE A 116 -4.95 -5.98 -2.66
N PRO A 117 -4.44 -5.15 -3.59
CA PRO A 117 -3.78 -3.90 -3.25
C PRO A 117 -4.81 -2.75 -3.12
N MET A 118 -4.62 -1.86 -2.15
CA MET A 118 -5.38 -0.61 -2.00
C MET A 118 -4.44 0.55 -1.71
N HIS A 119 -4.36 1.50 -2.64
CA HIS A 119 -3.45 2.64 -2.56
C HIS A 119 -4.08 3.81 -1.80
N ALA A 120 -3.32 4.35 -0.86
CA ALA A 120 -3.68 5.55 -0.12
C ALA A 120 -2.96 6.78 -0.72
N PRO A 121 -3.56 7.99 -0.61
CA PRO A 121 -2.92 9.23 -1.06
C PRO A 121 -1.61 9.56 -0.35
N ASP A 122 -1.36 8.98 0.82
CA ASP A 122 -0.14 9.17 1.63
C ASP A 122 1.08 8.38 1.11
N GLY A 123 0.97 7.76 -0.08
CA GLY A 123 2.02 6.95 -0.67
C GLY A 123 2.11 5.54 -0.09
N MET A 124 1.19 5.15 0.79
CA MET A 124 1.11 3.80 1.34
C MET A 124 0.20 2.91 0.50
N VAL A 125 0.51 1.62 0.49
CA VAL A 125 -0.31 0.57 -0.11
C VAL A 125 -0.71 -0.40 0.99
N PHE A 126 -2.01 -0.55 1.22
CA PHE A 126 -2.51 -1.70 1.96
C PHE A 126 -2.53 -2.91 1.03
N VAL A 127 -1.97 -4.03 1.50
CA VAL A 127 -1.94 -5.28 0.74
C VAL A 127 -2.57 -6.35 1.61
N ALA A 128 -3.61 -7.02 1.10
CA ALA A 128 -4.11 -8.26 1.66
C ALA A 128 -3.83 -9.40 0.67
N SER A 129 -3.09 -10.40 1.13
CA SER A 129 -2.60 -11.50 0.30
C SER A 129 -3.06 -12.83 0.88
N PHE A 130 -3.69 -13.66 0.05
CA PHE A 130 -4.32 -14.92 0.41
C PHE A 130 -3.61 -16.07 -0.31
N ALA A 131 -2.94 -16.95 0.44
CA ALA A 131 -2.30 -18.16 -0.04
C ALA A 131 -3.28 -19.34 -0.06
N LEU A 132 -3.56 -19.86 -1.25
CA LEU A 132 -4.55 -20.89 -1.47
C LEU A 132 -3.89 -22.27 -1.42
N ARG A 133 -4.47 -23.19 -0.63
CA ARG A 133 -4.10 -24.62 -0.66
C ARG A 133 -4.76 -25.39 -1.82
N ARG A 134 -5.46 -24.68 -2.70
CA ARG A 134 -6.21 -25.20 -3.85
C ARG A 134 -5.87 -24.39 -5.10
N ALA A 135 -6.26 -24.92 -6.26
CA ALA A 135 -5.87 -24.34 -7.56
C ALA A 135 -6.50 -22.97 -7.86
N ALA A 136 -7.70 -22.69 -7.35
CA ALA A 136 -8.38 -21.41 -7.59
C ALA A 136 -9.49 -21.16 -6.57
N LEU A 137 -9.80 -19.88 -6.37
CA LEU A 137 -11.07 -19.42 -5.80
C LEU A 137 -12.14 -19.32 -6.89
N SER A 138 -13.38 -19.63 -6.54
CA SER A 138 -14.55 -19.32 -7.36
C SER A 138 -14.76 -17.81 -7.48
N SER A 139 -15.56 -17.37 -8.46
CA SER A 139 -15.90 -15.94 -8.62
C SER A 139 -16.65 -15.39 -7.40
N ALA A 140 -17.49 -16.20 -6.76
CA ALA A 140 -18.22 -15.79 -5.55
C ALA A 140 -17.28 -15.61 -4.36
N GLU A 141 -16.32 -16.52 -4.15
CA GLU A 141 -15.31 -16.37 -3.08
C GLU A 141 -14.42 -15.15 -3.31
N ARG A 142 -13.98 -14.90 -4.55
CA ARG A 142 -13.20 -13.71 -4.89
C ARG A 142 -13.97 -12.42 -4.59
N LEU A 143 -15.24 -12.36 -4.97
CA LEU A 143 -16.11 -11.22 -4.67
C LEU A 143 -16.27 -11.04 -3.15
N ALA A 144 -16.54 -12.11 -2.42
CA ALA A 144 -16.67 -12.07 -0.96
C ALA A 144 -15.41 -11.54 -0.28
N ILE A 145 -14.25 -12.11 -0.61
CA ILE A 145 -12.96 -11.69 -0.07
C ILE A 145 -12.70 -10.22 -0.42
N MET A 146 -12.93 -9.81 -1.66
CA MET A 146 -12.73 -8.42 -2.10
C MET A 146 -13.62 -7.44 -1.32
N THR A 147 -14.91 -7.73 -1.18
CA THR A 147 -15.85 -6.89 -0.44
C THR A 147 -15.47 -6.78 1.03
N LEU A 148 -15.19 -7.90 1.70
CA LEU A 148 -14.80 -7.89 3.12
C LEU A 148 -13.47 -7.19 3.35
N THR A 149 -12.50 -7.39 2.46
CA THR A 149 -11.18 -6.71 2.52
C THR A 149 -11.34 -5.20 2.36
N THR A 150 -12.21 -4.76 1.46
CA THR A 150 -12.50 -3.34 1.24
C THR A 150 -13.16 -2.72 2.47
N GLN A 151 -14.18 -3.39 3.03
CA GLN A 151 -14.85 -2.94 4.24
C GLN A 151 -13.91 -2.90 5.45
N PHE A 152 -13.08 -3.94 5.61
CA PHE A 152 -12.02 -3.98 6.62
C PHE A 152 -11.10 -2.76 6.48
N TYR A 153 -10.61 -2.46 5.28
CA TYR A 153 -9.68 -1.36 5.06
C TYR A 153 -10.30 0.01 5.38
N PHE A 154 -11.54 0.25 4.96
CA PHE A 154 -12.24 1.50 5.28
C PHE A 154 -12.44 1.66 6.79
N ARG A 155 -12.88 0.62 7.49
CA ARG A 155 -13.03 0.67 8.94
C ARG A 155 -11.68 0.81 9.65
N TYR A 156 -10.65 0.10 9.19
CA TYR A 156 -9.29 0.21 9.71
C TYR A 156 -8.76 1.65 9.60
N ARG A 157 -8.97 2.32 8.45
CA ARG A 157 -8.58 3.73 8.28
C ARG A 157 -9.35 4.69 9.20
N ALA A 158 -10.61 4.38 9.51
CA ALA A 158 -11.42 5.17 10.45
C ALA A 158 -10.97 4.99 11.91
N LEU A 159 -10.62 3.76 12.30
CA LEU A 159 -10.20 3.40 13.67
C LEU A 159 -8.73 3.69 13.95
N SER A 160 -7.89 3.64 12.91
CA SER A 160 -6.47 3.96 12.95
C SER A 160 -6.23 5.17 12.04
N PRO A 161 -6.73 6.36 12.40
CA PRO A 161 -6.29 7.57 11.72
C PRO A 161 -4.77 7.54 11.81
N ALA A 162 -4.09 7.63 10.67
CA ALA A 162 -2.65 7.68 10.63
C ALA A 162 -2.20 8.62 11.75
N ALA A 163 -1.22 8.21 12.56
CA ALA A 163 -0.55 9.14 13.47
C ALA A 163 -0.35 10.44 12.67
N PRO A 164 -0.59 11.62 13.25
CA PRO A 164 -0.34 12.86 12.55
C PRO A 164 1.17 12.94 12.26
N SER A 165 1.65 12.20 11.26
CA SER A 165 2.74 12.63 10.41
C SER A 165 2.23 13.96 9.93
N ALA A 166 2.64 15.03 10.62
CA ALA A 166 2.10 16.37 10.49
C ALA A 166 1.75 16.57 9.02
N ARG A 167 0.44 16.59 8.69
CA ARG A 167 0.00 16.58 7.29
C ARG A 167 0.81 17.65 6.61
N ILE A 168 1.77 17.25 5.76
CA ILE A 168 2.74 18.20 5.23
C ILE A 168 1.93 19.08 4.29
N ALA A 169 1.56 20.25 4.79
CA ALA A 169 0.69 21.17 4.09
C ALA A 169 1.56 22.23 3.41
N LEU A 170 1.65 22.11 2.10
CA LEU A 170 2.20 23.16 1.27
C LEU A 170 1.17 24.29 1.15
N SER A 171 1.62 25.53 1.19
CA SER A 171 0.80 26.66 0.74
C SER A 171 0.56 26.57 -0.77
N GLY A 172 -0.47 27.25 -1.28
CA GLY A 172 -0.72 27.29 -2.73
C GLY A 172 0.51 27.72 -3.52
N ARG A 173 1.22 28.74 -3.06
CA ARG A 173 2.45 29.25 -3.72
C ARG A 173 3.62 28.27 -3.66
N GLU A 174 3.79 27.54 -2.56
CA GLU A 174 4.79 26.48 -2.45
C GLU A 174 4.49 25.34 -3.43
N ALA A 175 3.22 24.92 -3.52
CA ALA A 175 2.79 23.88 -4.44
C ALA A 175 2.95 24.30 -5.91
N GLU A 176 2.55 25.52 -6.28
CA GLU A 176 2.74 26.08 -7.62
C GLU A 176 4.23 26.12 -8.03
N CYS A 177 5.10 26.61 -7.13
CA CYS A 177 6.54 26.67 -7.41
C CYS A 177 7.17 25.28 -7.59
N LEU A 178 6.74 24.28 -6.80
CA LEU A 178 7.20 22.90 -6.98
C LEU A 178 6.59 22.24 -8.22
N CYS A 179 5.36 22.58 -8.61
CA CYS A 179 4.71 22.06 -9.82
C CYS A 179 5.47 22.51 -11.08
N TRP A 180 5.78 23.80 -11.20
CA TRP A 180 6.60 24.30 -12.31
C TRP A 180 8.01 23.70 -12.29
N ALA A 181 8.59 23.49 -11.10
CA ALA A 181 9.87 22.79 -10.99
C ALA A 181 9.77 21.33 -11.47
N ALA A 182 8.66 20.65 -11.22
CA ALA A 182 8.41 19.29 -11.70
C ALA A 182 8.28 19.21 -13.23
N GLN A 183 7.77 20.27 -13.87
CA GLN A 183 7.75 20.43 -15.32
C GLN A 183 9.09 20.92 -15.92
N GLY A 184 10.14 21.00 -15.10
CA GLY A 184 11.50 21.35 -15.55
C GLY A 184 11.79 22.86 -15.64
N LYS A 185 10.92 23.73 -15.09
CA LYS A 185 11.15 25.18 -15.11
C LYS A 185 12.20 25.61 -14.06
N SER A 186 13.08 26.50 -14.50
CA SER A 186 13.99 27.23 -13.61
C SER A 186 13.24 28.21 -12.71
N SER A 187 13.86 28.66 -11.62
CA SER A 187 13.24 29.65 -10.72
C SER A 187 12.92 30.97 -11.44
N TRP A 188 13.75 31.34 -12.42
CA TRP A 188 13.52 32.51 -13.25
C TRP A 188 12.27 32.34 -14.15
N GLU A 189 12.18 31.24 -14.88
CA GLU A 189 11.00 30.94 -15.71
C GLU A 189 9.73 30.81 -14.85
N THR A 190 9.80 30.13 -13.70
CA THR A 190 8.67 30.05 -12.77
C THR A 190 8.23 31.44 -12.30
N GLY A 191 9.18 32.34 -12.02
CA GLY A 191 8.87 33.72 -11.63
C GLY A 191 8.15 34.48 -12.74
N MET A 192 8.62 34.33 -13.99
CA MET A 192 7.96 34.89 -15.17
C MET A 192 6.53 34.37 -15.35
N ILE A 193 6.31 33.07 -15.12
CA ILE A 193 4.98 32.44 -15.25
C ILE A 193 4.03 32.89 -14.13
N LEU A 194 4.51 32.95 -12.89
CA LEU A 194 3.69 33.25 -11.71
C LEU A 194 3.55 34.76 -11.42
N GLY A 195 4.25 35.62 -12.17
CA GLY A 195 4.26 37.08 -11.96
C GLY A 195 4.97 37.50 -10.67
N ILE A 196 6.01 36.77 -10.25
CA ILE A 196 6.80 37.05 -9.05
C ILE A 196 8.31 37.02 -9.36
N THR A 197 9.13 37.57 -8.46
CA THR A 197 10.58 37.55 -8.65
C THR A 197 11.17 36.15 -8.48
N GLU A 198 12.29 35.88 -9.14
CA GLU A 198 13.06 34.65 -8.94
C GLU A 198 13.40 34.41 -7.45
N SER A 199 13.76 35.47 -6.72
CA SER A 199 14.03 35.39 -5.28
C SER A 199 12.81 34.94 -4.47
N THR A 200 11.60 35.35 -4.87
CA THR A 200 10.35 34.94 -4.22
C THR A 200 10.04 33.47 -4.51
N VAL A 201 10.28 33.00 -5.74
CA VAL A 201 10.20 31.56 -6.07
C VAL A 201 11.17 30.76 -5.20
N ASN A 202 12.43 31.18 -5.10
CA ASN A 202 13.43 30.51 -4.28
C ASN A 202 13.04 30.47 -2.79
N PHE A 203 12.42 31.54 -2.28
CA PHE A 203 11.87 31.57 -0.93
C PHE A 203 10.77 30.51 -0.72
N HIS A 204 9.78 30.43 -1.62
CA HIS A 204 8.73 29.42 -1.53
C HIS A 204 9.27 28.00 -1.67
N VAL A 205 10.17 27.74 -2.62
CA VAL A 205 10.82 26.42 -2.78
C VAL A 205 11.57 26.04 -1.51
N LYS A 206 12.33 26.96 -0.90
CA LYS A 206 13.06 26.68 0.35
C LYS A 206 12.12 26.32 1.50
N ASN A 207 11.00 27.03 1.65
CA ASN A 207 10.01 26.73 2.69
C ASN A 207 9.34 25.38 2.44
N ALA A 208 8.98 25.08 1.18
CA ALA A 208 8.45 23.77 0.80
C ALA A 208 9.43 22.65 1.14
N LEU A 209 10.71 22.82 0.81
CA LEU A 209 11.78 21.87 1.11
C LEU A 209 11.96 21.64 2.62
N ALA A 210 11.88 22.69 3.44
CA ALA A 210 11.93 22.56 4.89
C ALA A 210 10.75 21.75 5.43
N LYS A 211 9.52 22.03 4.97
CA LYS A 211 8.31 21.27 5.33
C LYS A 211 8.39 19.81 4.88
N LEU A 212 8.96 19.57 3.70
CA LEU A 212 9.19 18.24 3.14
C LEU A 212 10.42 17.55 3.74
N GLN A 213 11.17 18.21 4.63
CA GLN A 213 12.43 17.70 5.19
C GLN A 213 13.39 17.21 4.10
N CYS A 214 13.57 18.02 3.07
CA CYS A 214 14.42 17.74 1.92
C CYS A 214 15.50 18.81 1.77
N ASN A 215 16.72 18.40 1.41
CA ASN A 215 17.84 19.30 1.21
C ASN A 215 18.08 19.66 -0.26
N ASN A 216 17.32 19.06 -1.18
CA ASN A 216 17.49 19.22 -2.62
C ASN A 216 16.12 19.45 -3.27
N ARG A 217 16.05 20.42 -4.20
CA ARG A 217 14.86 20.74 -4.98
C ARG A 217 14.28 19.51 -5.68
N ILE A 218 15.11 18.71 -6.34
CA ILE A 218 14.66 17.51 -7.07
C ILE A 218 14.05 16.49 -6.09
N VAL A 219 14.74 16.22 -4.98
CA VAL A 219 14.23 15.29 -3.95
C VAL A 219 12.92 15.81 -3.35
N GLY A 220 12.80 17.12 -3.13
CA GLY A 220 11.57 17.76 -2.66
C GLY A 220 10.41 17.62 -3.64
N VAL A 221 10.64 17.88 -4.93
CA VAL A 221 9.65 17.67 -5.99
C VAL A 221 9.18 16.22 -6.01
N VAL A 222 10.10 15.26 -6.05
CA VAL A 222 9.77 13.83 -6.05
C VAL A 222 8.96 13.46 -4.81
N ARG A 223 9.37 13.91 -3.62
CA ARG A 223 8.65 13.64 -2.37
C ARG A 223 7.25 14.27 -2.37
N ALA A 224 7.10 15.49 -2.88
CA ALA A 224 5.81 16.16 -2.97
C ALA A 224 4.85 15.41 -3.91
N ILE A 225 5.32 14.91 -5.05
CA ILE A 225 4.55 14.06 -5.96
C ILE A 225 4.17 12.74 -5.27
N CYS A 226 5.13 12.08 -4.62
CA CYS A 226 4.91 10.81 -3.92
C CYS A 226 3.84 10.91 -2.81
N LEU A 227 3.75 12.07 -2.15
CA LEU A 227 2.77 12.36 -1.11
C LEU A 227 1.46 12.92 -1.65
N GLY A 228 1.30 13.04 -2.98
CA GLY A 228 0.11 13.60 -3.61
C GLY A 228 -0.12 15.10 -3.33
N LEU A 229 0.94 15.84 -2.93
CA LEU A 229 0.85 17.26 -2.60
C LEU A 229 0.89 18.16 -3.82
N ILE A 230 1.44 17.66 -4.93
CA ILE A 230 1.48 18.32 -6.24
C ILE A 230 1.24 17.29 -7.35
N SER A 231 0.62 17.74 -8.44
CA SER A 231 0.55 17.01 -9.71
C SER A 231 1.21 17.89 -10.78
N PRO A 232 2.29 17.43 -11.44
CA PRO A 232 2.91 18.15 -12.55
C PRO A 232 1.97 18.37 -13.72
#